data_AF-A0A7R7XBC7-F1
#
_entry.id   AF-A0A7R7XBC7-F1
#
_cell.length_a   1.000
_cell.length_b   1.000
_cell.length_c   1.000
_cell.angle_alpha   90.00
_cell.angle_beta   90.00
_cell.angle_gamma   90.00
#
_symmetry.space_group_name_H-M   'P 1'
#
loop_
_entity.id
_entity.type
_entity.pdbx_description
1 polymer ?
#
loop_
_entity_poly.entity_id
_entity_poly.type
_entity_poly.pdbx_seq_one_letter_code
_entity_poly.pdbx_strand_id
1 'polypeptide(L)'
;MHRQSVVRLARQYGAFPLAELPPPYLAPSLHFPLNRSSVQSSNFSSTAPAAGKGRDLNKARAVSAIHRTGPRFRLGASKYPLPKPVSPEKLEKRESSPNHGLWGFFPKDRQPLSTPEYDNAHGRSWSIQELREKSWEDLHCLWWVCVKERNRIATSNLERKRLKAGYGEWEAQQRAQVIRVTQNGIRHVLRERWYAWEDAQKLYEKGYRPQNEDSEESA
;
A
#
# COMPACT_ATOMS: atom_id res chain seq x y z
N MET A 1 7.51 1.62 -32.05
CA MET A 1 6.66 1.30 -33.21
C MET A 1 7.51 1.33 -34.48
N HIS A 2 7.91 0.16 -35.01
CA HIS A 2 8.33 -0.11 -36.41
C HIS A 2 9.19 -1.39 -36.45
N ARG A 3 8.56 -2.58 -36.47
CA ARG A 3 9.17 -3.86 -36.90
C ARG A 3 8.08 -4.85 -37.33
N GLN A 4 7.21 -4.42 -38.23
CA GLN A 4 6.24 -5.29 -38.89
C GLN A 4 6.29 -5.03 -40.39
N SER A 5 7.34 -5.46 -41.08
CA SER A 5 7.41 -5.29 -42.54
C SER A 5 8.25 -6.30 -43.33
N VAL A 6 8.84 -7.33 -42.71
CA VAL A 6 9.65 -8.31 -43.47
C VAL A 6 9.02 -9.71 -43.55
N VAL A 7 8.07 -10.02 -42.67
CA VAL A 7 7.48 -11.37 -42.60
C VAL A 7 6.38 -11.61 -43.66
N ARG A 8 5.90 -10.57 -44.35
CA ARG A 8 4.83 -10.71 -45.37
C ARG A 8 5.31 -10.99 -46.80
N LEU A 9 6.61 -10.90 -47.11
CA LEU A 9 7.12 -11.17 -48.45
C LEU A 9 7.47 -12.65 -48.71
N ALA A 10 7.56 -13.48 -47.67
CA ALA A 10 8.01 -14.87 -47.81
C ALA A 10 6.89 -15.90 -48.05
N ARG A 11 5.63 -15.46 -48.22
CA ARG A 11 4.47 -16.37 -48.41
C ARG A 11 3.78 -16.25 -49.77
N GLN A 12 4.24 -15.37 -50.66
CA GLN A 12 3.61 -15.11 -51.96
C GLN A 12 4.42 -15.57 -53.18
N TYR A 13 5.69 -15.98 -53.00
CA TYR A 13 6.47 -16.58 -54.08
C TYR A 13 6.92 -17.96 -53.65
N GLY A 14 6.35 -18.99 -54.28
CA GLY A 14 6.85 -20.35 -54.18
C GLY A 14 8.32 -20.41 -54.58
N ALA A 15 9.07 -21.25 -53.88
CA ALA A 15 10.45 -21.67 -54.19
C ALA A 15 11.40 -20.55 -54.64
N PHE A 16 12.27 -20.09 -53.75
CA PHE A 16 13.47 -19.39 -54.19
C PHE A 16 14.29 -20.34 -55.08
N PRO A 17 14.74 -19.92 -56.28
CA PRO A 17 15.77 -20.67 -56.99
C PRO A 17 17.01 -20.72 -56.09
N LEU A 18 17.80 -21.78 -56.19
CA LEU A 18 19.14 -21.89 -55.62
C LEU A 18 20.01 -20.71 -56.09
N ALA A 19 19.91 -19.57 -55.42
CA ALA A 19 20.93 -18.54 -55.47
C ALA A 19 22.07 -19.05 -54.59
N GLU A 20 23.23 -19.30 -55.18
CA GLU A 20 24.45 -19.67 -54.46
C GLU A 20 24.73 -18.59 -53.40
N LEU A 21 24.46 -18.93 -52.14
CA LEU A 21 24.85 -18.08 -51.03
C LEU A 21 26.39 -18.07 -50.98
N PRO A 22 27.02 -16.89 -50.78
CA PRO A 22 28.48 -16.81 -50.65
C PRO A 22 28.93 -17.70 -49.49
N PRO A 23 30.16 -18.25 -49.51
CA PRO A 23 30.62 -19.19 -48.50
C PRO A 23 30.38 -18.68 -47.06
N PRO A 24 30.07 -19.57 -46.11
CA PRO A 24 29.59 -19.19 -44.77
C PRO A 24 30.56 -18.32 -43.98
N TYR A 25 31.86 -18.30 -44.34
CA TYR A 25 32.87 -17.44 -43.73
C TYR A 25 32.86 -15.99 -44.24
N LEU A 26 32.27 -15.71 -45.41
CA LEU A 26 32.16 -14.35 -45.97
C LEU A 26 30.88 -13.63 -45.50
N ALA A 27 29.78 -14.36 -45.30
CA ALA A 27 28.52 -13.80 -44.82
C ALA A 27 27.74 -14.76 -43.90
N PRO A 28 28.15 -14.89 -42.62
CA PRO A 28 27.53 -15.82 -41.67
C PRO A 28 26.06 -15.50 -41.36
N SER A 29 25.68 -14.22 -41.47
CA SER A 29 24.33 -13.73 -41.18
C SER A 29 23.28 -14.14 -42.21
N LEU A 30 23.69 -14.58 -43.41
CA LEU A 30 22.78 -15.02 -44.47
C LEU A 30 22.48 -16.52 -44.40
N HIS A 31 23.24 -17.27 -43.58
CA HIS A 31 23.06 -18.70 -43.37
C HIS A 31 22.11 -18.94 -42.19
N PHE A 32 20.80 -18.94 -42.46
CA PHE A 32 19.81 -19.31 -41.45
C PHE A 32 19.55 -20.83 -41.51
N PRO A 33 19.70 -21.58 -40.41
CA PRO A 33 19.31 -22.99 -40.41
C PRO A 33 17.78 -23.11 -40.58
N LEU A 34 17.35 -23.94 -41.54
CA LEU A 34 15.93 -24.21 -41.83
C LEU A 34 15.18 -24.87 -40.66
N ASN A 35 15.89 -25.52 -39.74
CA ASN A 35 15.32 -26.08 -38.52
C ASN A 35 15.47 -25.11 -37.34
N ARG A 36 14.69 -24.01 -37.35
CA ARG A 36 14.53 -23.19 -36.13
C ARG A 36 13.55 -23.88 -35.19
N SER A 37 14.06 -24.47 -34.11
CA SER A 37 13.22 -24.74 -32.94
C SER A 37 12.67 -23.40 -32.41
N SER A 38 11.40 -23.35 -32.01
CA SER A 38 10.72 -22.13 -31.55
C SER A 38 11.28 -21.57 -30.23
N VAL A 39 12.25 -22.26 -29.61
CA VAL A 39 12.96 -21.81 -28.42
C VAL A 39 14.31 -21.24 -28.88
N GLN A 40 14.32 -19.96 -29.22
CA GLN A 40 15.55 -19.23 -29.53
C GLN A 40 16.39 -19.10 -28.24
N SER A 41 17.29 -20.05 -27.98
CA SER A 41 18.38 -19.88 -27.02
C SER A 41 19.59 -19.31 -27.77
N SER A 42 19.78 -17.99 -27.74
CA SER A 42 21.06 -17.43 -28.15
C SER A 42 22.14 -17.85 -27.15
N ASN A 43 23.30 -18.27 -27.64
CA ASN A 43 24.43 -18.57 -26.76
C ASN A 43 24.85 -17.27 -26.07
N PHE A 44 24.56 -17.15 -24.77
CA PHE A 44 24.87 -15.97 -23.93
C PHE A 44 26.39 -15.76 -23.72
N SER A 45 27.25 -16.56 -24.36
CA SER A 45 28.69 -16.44 -24.27
C SER A 45 29.29 -16.25 -25.65
N SER A 46 29.80 -15.03 -25.88
CA SER A 46 30.56 -14.64 -27.08
C SER A 46 32.04 -15.00 -27.01
N THR A 47 32.51 -15.58 -25.90
CA THR A 47 33.89 -16.04 -25.73
C THR A 47 33.96 -17.56 -25.83
N ALA A 48 34.68 -18.06 -26.85
CA ALA A 48 35.07 -19.46 -26.89
C ALA A 48 35.81 -19.80 -25.58
N PRO A 49 35.61 -21.00 -24.98
CA PRO A 49 36.41 -21.41 -23.86
C PRO A 49 37.86 -21.47 -24.36
N ALA A 50 38.66 -20.44 -24.06
CA ALA A 50 40.09 -20.52 -24.22
C ALA A 50 40.54 -21.64 -23.28
N ALA A 51 40.69 -22.84 -23.82
CA ALA A 51 41.23 -24.01 -23.15
C ALA A 51 42.74 -23.79 -22.94
N GLY A 52 43.10 -22.75 -22.20
CA GLY A 52 44.41 -22.67 -21.56
C GLY A 52 44.47 -23.79 -20.52
N LYS A 53 45.60 -24.47 -20.41
CA LYS A 53 45.89 -25.43 -19.34
C LYS A 53 45.61 -24.77 -17.98
N GLY A 54 44.44 -25.02 -17.40
CA GLY A 54 44.04 -24.41 -16.14
C GLY A 54 42.54 -24.47 -15.87
N ARG A 55 42.18 -24.36 -14.59
CA ARG A 55 40.79 -24.26 -14.14
C ARG A 55 40.23 -22.87 -14.48
N ASP A 56 39.03 -22.81 -15.03
CA ASP A 56 38.35 -21.53 -15.27
C ASP A 56 38.10 -20.79 -13.95
N LEU A 57 38.57 -19.54 -13.88
CA LEU A 57 38.48 -18.69 -12.69
C LEU A 57 37.10 -18.06 -12.53
N ASN A 58 36.34 -17.91 -13.62
CA ASN A 58 35.01 -17.33 -13.58
C ASN A 58 33.95 -18.39 -13.26
N LYS A 59 33.56 -18.49 -11.99
CA LYS A 59 32.59 -19.49 -11.50
C LYS A 59 31.20 -19.39 -12.14
N ALA A 60 30.77 -18.21 -12.57
CA ALA A 60 29.43 -17.96 -13.13
C ALA A 60 29.43 -17.76 -14.65
N ARG A 61 30.52 -18.09 -15.35
CA ARG A 61 30.59 -18.00 -16.82
C ARG A 61 29.42 -18.74 -17.46
N ALA A 62 28.76 -18.10 -18.43
CA ALA A 62 27.63 -18.64 -19.19
C ALA A 62 26.39 -19.01 -18.35
N VAL A 63 26.30 -18.59 -17.07
CA VAL A 63 25.14 -18.85 -16.21
C VAL A 63 24.30 -17.59 -16.09
N SER A 64 23.04 -17.65 -16.50
CA SER A 64 22.07 -16.56 -16.30
C SER A 64 20.66 -17.12 -16.05
N ALA A 65 20.00 -16.58 -15.02
CA ALA A 65 18.65 -16.99 -14.64
C ALA A 65 17.59 -16.47 -15.63
N ILE A 66 17.75 -15.22 -16.09
CA ILE A 66 16.81 -14.56 -17.02
C ILE A 66 16.73 -15.32 -18.35
N HIS A 67 17.88 -15.74 -18.90
CA HIS A 67 17.93 -16.50 -20.16
C HIS A 67 17.85 -18.02 -19.97
N ARG A 68 17.59 -18.50 -18.74
CA ARG A 68 17.40 -19.92 -18.43
C ARG A 68 18.55 -20.82 -18.92
N THR A 69 19.81 -20.35 -18.85
CA THR A 69 20.96 -21.13 -19.36
C THR A 69 21.29 -22.35 -18.49
N GLY A 70 20.78 -22.38 -17.26
CA GLY A 70 20.95 -23.49 -16.32
C GLY A 70 22.30 -23.50 -15.61
N PRO A 71 22.51 -24.46 -14.69
CA PRO A 71 23.76 -24.58 -13.95
C PRO A 71 24.94 -24.94 -14.88
N ARG A 72 26.10 -24.36 -14.59
CA ARG A 72 27.33 -24.60 -15.35
C ARG A 72 27.78 -26.07 -15.37
N PHE A 73 27.56 -26.78 -14.26
CA PHE A 73 27.91 -28.19 -14.10
C PHE A 73 26.68 -28.97 -13.66
N ARG A 74 26.61 -30.27 -13.99
CA ARG A 74 25.55 -31.14 -13.48
C ARG A 74 25.73 -31.33 -11.97
N LEU A 75 24.81 -30.76 -11.19
CA LEU A 75 24.77 -30.91 -9.74
C LEU A 75 24.19 -32.29 -9.36
N GLY A 76 24.53 -32.83 -8.18
CA GLY A 76 23.94 -34.09 -7.71
C GLY A 76 22.40 -34.05 -7.61
N ALA A 77 21.84 -32.88 -7.27
CA ALA A 77 20.39 -32.65 -7.22
C ALA A 77 19.73 -32.57 -8.61
N SER A 78 20.50 -32.46 -9.71
CA SER A 78 19.94 -32.42 -11.08
C SER A 78 19.27 -33.74 -11.50
N LYS A 79 19.44 -34.81 -10.71
CA LYS A 79 18.73 -36.09 -10.87
C LYS A 79 17.23 -35.97 -10.55
N TYR A 80 16.84 -35.06 -9.66
CA TYR A 80 15.47 -34.95 -9.19
C TYR A 80 14.71 -33.86 -9.97
N PRO A 81 13.43 -34.11 -10.34
CA PRO A 81 12.60 -33.06 -10.90
C PRO A 81 12.41 -31.92 -9.89
N LEU A 82 12.36 -30.68 -10.37
CA LEU A 82 12.17 -29.53 -9.49
C LEU A 82 10.81 -29.64 -8.77
N PRO A 83 10.78 -29.50 -7.43
CA PRO A 83 9.53 -29.54 -6.69
C PRO A 83 8.68 -28.33 -7.07
N LYS A 84 7.39 -28.56 -7.32
CA LYS A 84 6.43 -27.48 -7.58
C LYS A 84 5.92 -26.97 -6.24
N PRO A 85 6.14 -25.69 -5.90
CA PRO A 85 5.62 -25.14 -4.65
C PRO A 85 4.09 -25.14 -4.68
N VAL A 86 3.48 -25.29 -3.50
CA VAL A 86 2.04 -25.11 -3.32
C VAL A 86 1.71 -23.64 -3.59
N SER A 87 0.69 -23.38 -4.40
CA SER A 87 0.25 -22.01 -4.65
C SER A 87 -0.26 -21.36 -3.35
N PRO A 88 -0.04 -20.05 -3.15
CA PRO A 88 -0.48 -19.37 -1.93
C PRO A 88 -1.99 -19.54 -1.63
N GLU A 89 -2.81 -19.70 -2.66
CA GLU A 89 -4.26 -19.92 -2.55
C GLU A 89 -4.63 -21.28 -1.94
N LYS A 90 -3.76 -22.28 -2.09
CA LYS A 90 -3.95 -23.63 -1.54
C LYS A 90 -3.41 -23.77 -0.13
N LEU A 91 -2.70 -22.76 0.37
CA LEU A 91 -2.27 -22.73 1.76
C LEU A 91 -3.48 -22.46 2.65
N GLU A 92 -3.52 -23.15 3.78
CA GLU A 92 -4.54 -22.91 4.81
C GLU A 92 -4.43 -21.45 5.29
N LYS A 93 -5.57 -20.76 5.30
CA LYS A 93 -5.63 -19.38 5.78
C LYS A 93 -5.44 -19.40 7.29
N ARG A 94 -4.58 -18.49 7.79
CA ARG A 94 -4.43 -18.29 9.23
C ARG A 94 -5.76 -17.89 9.84
N GLU A 95 -6.05 -18.42 11.02
CA GLU A 95 -7.22 -18.04 11.78
C GLU A 95 -7.17 -16.55 12.12
N SER A 96 -8.27 -15.84 11.87
CA SER A 96 -8.37 -14.42 12.19
C SER A 96 -8.76 -14.27 13.67
N SER A 97 -8.01 -13.47 14.42
CA SER A 97 -8.38 -13.13 15.79
C SER A 97 -9.56 -12.14 15.77
N PRO A 98 -10.71 -12.46 16.39
CA PRO A 98 -11.88 -11.56 16.38
C PRO A 98 -11.64 -10.24 17.11
N ASN A 99 -10.80 -10.25 18.15
CA ASN A 99 -10.50 -9.09 19.01
C ASN A 99 -9.13 -8.48 18.69
N HIS A 100 -8.78 -8.39 17.40
CA HIS A 100 -7.55 -7.73 16.97
C HIS A 100 -7.69 -6.21 17.03
N GLY A 101 -6.68 -5.49 17.56
CA GLY A 101 -6.70 -4.03 17.66
C GLY A 101 -6.83 -3.30 16.31
N LEU A 102 -6.37 -3.91 15.21
CA LEU A 102 -6.52 -3.35 13.87
C LEU A 102 -7.98 -3.25 13.40
N TRP A 103 -8.90 -4.00 14.00
CA TRP A 103 -10.32 -3.88 13.67
C TRP A 103 -10.89 -2.49 14.02
N GLY A 104 -10.22 -1.72 14.88
CA GLY A 104 -10.60 -0.34 15.18
C GLY A 104 -10.49 0.64 14.00
N PHE A 105 -9.78 0.27 12.92
CA PHE A 105 -9.68 1.07 11.69
C PHE A 105 -10.79 0.78 10.68
N PHE A 106 -11.64 -0.22 10.95
CA PHE A 106 -12.72 -0.63 10.07
C PHE A 106 -14.08 -0.33 10.71
N PRO A 107 -15.17 -0.24 9.91
CA PRO A 107 -16.54 -0.22 10.42
C PRO A 107 -16.84 -1.45 11.29
N LYS A 108 -17.90 -1.37 12.09
CA LYS A 108 -18.33 -2.47 12.98
C LYS A 108 -18.60 -3.78 12.21
N ASP A 109 -19.05 -3.66 10.97
CA ASP A 109 -19.34 -4.79 10.07
C ASP A 109 -18.08 -5.47 9.52
N ARG A 110 -16.88 -4.99 9.91
CA ARG A 110 -15.57 -5.49 9.47
C ARG A 110 -15.37 -5.48 7.95
N GLN A 111 -16.17 -4.69 7.24
CA GLN A 111 -16.02 -4.45 5.82
C GLN A 111 -14.86 -3.48 5.55
N PRO A 112 -14.21 -3.55 4.39
CA PRO A 112 -13.11 -2.64 4.06
C PRO A 112 -13.56 -1.19 3.88
N LEU A 113 -14.83 -0.97 3.50
CA LEU A 113 -15.41 0.34 3.25
C LEU A 113 -16.66 0.55 4.10
N SER A 114 -16.87 1.80 4.52
CA SER A 114 -18.15 2.26 5.09
C SER A 114 -19.18 2.49 3.99
N THR A 115 -20.45 2.19 4.29
CA THR A 115 -21.56 2.55 3.39
C THR A 115 -21.85 4.04 3.48
N PRO A 116 -22.28 4.70 2.38
CA PRO A 116 -22.66 6.12 2.41
C PRO A 116 -23.77 6.41 3.42
N GLU A 117 -24.74 5.48 3.55
CA GLU A 117 -25.82 5.58 4.53
C GLU A 117 -25.29 5.60 5.97
N TYR A 118 -24.31 4.75 6.28
CA TYR A 118 -23.67 4.72 7.60
C TYR A 118 -22.89 6.01 7.89
N ASP A 119 -22.15 6.53 6.90
CA ASP A 119 -21.39 7.78 7.08
C ASP A 119 -22.32 8.98 7.23
N ASN A 120 -23.44 9.00 6.51
CA ASN A 120 -24.47 10.03 6.62
C ASN A 120 -25.26 9.95 7.94
N ALA A 121 -25.41 8.77 8.52
CA ALA A 121 -26.01 8.56 9.83
C ALA A 121 -25.07 9.01 10.97
N HIS A 122 -24.86 10.33 11.08
CA HIS A 122 -24.20 10.98 12.22
C HIS A 122 -25.07 12.08 12.81
N GLY A 123 -24.91 12.30 14.12
CA GLY A 123 -25.57 13.40 14.82
C GLY A 123 -24.84 14.73 14.65
N ARG A 124 -25.27 15.73 15.41
CA ARG A 124 -24.62 17.04 15.49
C ARG A 124 -23.27 16.99 16.23
N SER A 125 -22.48 18.05 16.07
CA SER A 125 -21.33 18.31 16.94
C SER A 125 -21.78 18.73 18.35
N TRP A 126 -20.90 18.48 19.31
CA TRP A 126 -20.95 19.02 20.68
C TRP A 126 -20.87 20.55 20.67
N SER A 127 -21.75 21.20 21.43
CA SER A 127 -21.68 22.65 21.67
C SER A 127 -20.61 22.97 22.72
N ILE A 128 -20.07 24.18 22.66
CA ILE A 128 -19.08 24.67 23.64
C ILE A 128 -19.68 24.68 25.05
N GLN A 129 -20.95 25.08 25.22
CA GLN A 129 -21.60 25.08 26.53
C GLN A 129 -21.64 23.67 27.15
N GLU A 130 -21.99 22.66 26.37
CA GLU A 130 -22.05 21.27 26.83
C GLU A 130 -20.67 20.74 27.23
N LEU A 131 -19.62 21.15 26.50
CA LEU A 131 -18.25 20.77 26.80
C LEU A 131 -17.71 21.45 28.07
N ARG A 132 -18.22 22.64 28.43
CA ARG A 132 -17.84 23.34 29.67
C ARG A 132 -18.30 22.63 30.94
N GLU A 133 -19.32 21.78 30.86
CA GLU A 133 -19.82 21.00 32.00
C GLU A 133 -19.01 19.71 32.24
N LYS A 134 -18.12 19.32 31.31
CA LYS A 134 -17.40 18.04 31.38
C LYS A 134 -16.07 18.10 32.11
N SER A 135 -15.70 17.00 32.77
CA SER A 135 -14.40 16.87 33.43
C SER A 135 -13.24 16.85 32.42
N TRP A 136 -12.00 17.04 32.90
CA TRP A 136 -10.82 16.93 32.03
C TRP A 136 -10.67 15.51 31.44
N GLU A 137 -10.88 14.48 32.25
CA GLU A 137 -10.79 13.07 31.83
C GLU A 137 -11.80 12.76 30.72
N ASP A 138 -13.05 13.20 30.88
CA ASP A 138 -14.09 12.99 29.86
C ASP A 138 -13.74 13.68 28.53
N LEU A 139 -13.22 14.91 28.59
CA LEU A 139 -12.78 15.65 27.41
C LEU A 139 -11.59 14.96 26.73
N HIS A 140 -10.66 14.41 27.50
CA HIS A 140 -9.51 13.66 26.99
C HIS A 140 -9.93 12.33 26.35
N CYS A 141 -10.84 11.58 26.98
CA CYS A 141 -11.43 10.37 26.39
C CYS A 141 -12.19 10.69 25.10
N LEU A 142 -13.03 11.74 25.11
CA LEU A 142 -13.79 12.18 23.95
C LEU A 142 -12.88 12.60 22.79
N TRP A 143 -11.77 13.28 23.09
CA TRP A 143 -10.76 13.63 22.10
C TRP A 143 -10.22 12.39 21.39
N TRP A 144 -9.87 11.33 22.13
CA TRP A 144 -9.38 10.08 21.55
C TRP A 144 -10.44 9.32 20.76
N VAL A 145 -11.70 9.36 21.18
CA VAL A 145 -12.82 8.83 20.38
C VAL A 145 -12.89 9.56 19.03
N CYS A 146 -12.79 10.89 19.03
CA CYS A 146 -12.76 11.70 17.80
C CYS A 146 -11.56 11.36 16.91
N VAL A 147 -10.38 11.15 17.49
CA VAL A 147 -9.18 10.74 16.74
C VAL A 147 -9.36 9.36 16.09
N LYS A 148 -9.86 8.37 16.83
CA LYS A 148 -10.13 7.02 16.30
C LYS A 148 -11.13 7.07 15.16
N GLU A 149 -12.19 7.84 15.31
CA GLU A 149 -13.21 8.04 14.28
C GLU A 149 -12.62 8.67 13.00
N ARG A 150 -11.80 9.72 13.14
CA ARG A 150 -11.10 10.35 12.01
C ARG A 150 -10.15 9.39 11.31
N ASN A 151 -9.44 8.56 12.06
CA ASN A 151 -8.53 7.55 11.49
C ASN A 151 -9.32 6.50 10.71
N ARG A 152 -10.46 6.02 11.24
CA ARG A 152 -11.35 5.11 10.52
C ARG A 152 -11.85 5.71 9.20
N ILE A 153 -12.30 6.97 9.22
CA ILE A 153 -12.75 7.69 8.01
C ILE A 153 -11.59 7.84 7.01
N ALA A 154 -10.38 8.15 7.48
CA ALA A 154 -9.21 8.27 6.62
C ALA A 154 -8.85 6.94 5.95
N THR A 155 -8.91 5.82 6.68
CA THR A 155 -8.69 4.48 6.13
C THR A 155 -9.73 4.14 5.05
N SER A 156 -11.03 4.37 5.33
CA SER A 156 -12.10 4.15 4.36
C SER A 156 -11.93 5.03 3.11
N ASN A 157 -11.56 6.30 3.25
CA ASN A 157 -11.32 7.21 2.13
C ASN A 157 -10.11 6.79 1.27
N LEU A 158 -9.04 6.29 1.89
CA LEU A 158 -7.86 5.80 1.17
C LEU A 158 -8.20 4.56 0.36
N GLU A 159 -8.88 3.58 0.97
CA GLU A 159 -9.32 2.37 0.28
C GLU A 159 -10.34 2.68 -0.82
N ARG A 160 -11.25 3.64 -0.59
CA ARG A 160 -12.19 4.11 -1.63
C ARG A 160 -11.46 4.67 -2.85
N LYS A 161 -10.41 5.47 -2.64
CA LYS A 161 -9.56 6.02 -3.72
C LYS A 161 -8.79 4.93 -4.45
N ARG A 162 -8.23 3.96 -3.72
CA ARG A 162 -7.50 2.82 -4.27
C ARG A 162 -8.39 1.93 -5.13
N LEU A 163 -9.58 1.59 -4.62
CA LEU A 163 -10.56 0.74 -5.29
C LEU A 163 -11.37 1.48 -6.37
N LYS A 164 -11.30 2.82 -6.39
CA LYS A 164 -12.14 3.68 -7.24
C LYS A 164 -13.63 3.35 -7.09
N ALA A 165 -14.07 3.14 -5.85
CA ALA A 165 -15.41 2.63 -5.53
C ALA A 165 -16.55 3.66 -5.73
N GLY A 166 -16.25 4.87 -6.22
CA GLY A 166 -17.25 5.89 -6.56
C GLY A 166 -17.67 6.74 -5.37
N TYR A 167 -18.97 6.74 -5.07
CA TYR A 167 -19.64 7.62 -4.11
C TYR A 167 -19.25 7.37 -2.64
N GLY A 168 -19.67 8.26 -1.73
CA GLY A 168 -19.40 8.17 -0.28
C GLY A 168 -18.31 9.11 0.23
N GLU A 169 -17.58 9.82 -0.65
CA GLU A 169 -16.54 10.76 -0.21
C GLU A 169 -17.14 11.99 0.47
N TRP A 170 -18.24 12.52 -0.05
CA TRP A 170 -18.88 13.71 0.50
C TRP A 170 -19.40 13.45 1.92
N GLU A 171 -20.08 12.32 2.13
CA GLU A 171 -20.69 11.92 3.39
C GLU A 171 -19.62 11.72 4.47
N ALA A 172 -18.55 11.02 4.08
CA ALA A 172 -17.38 10.83 4.94
C ALA A 172 -16.69 12.15 5.29
N GLN A 173 -16.61 13.10 4.35
CA GLN A 173 -16.04 14.42 4.59
C GLN A 173 -16.91 15.25 5.55
N GLN A 174 -18.23 15.25 5.40
CA GLN A 174 -19.14 15.96 6.32
C GLN A 174 -19.00 15.43 7.74
N ARG A 175 -19.04 14.10 7.91
CA ARG A 175 -18.82 13.48 9.22
C ARG A 175 -17.48 13.88 9.82
N ALA A 176 -16.41 13.89 9.01
CA ALA A 176 -15.09 14.34 9.44
C ALA A 176 -15.06 15.83 9.83
N GLN A 177 -15.83 16.70 9.16
CA GLN A 177 -15.95 18.11 9.52
C GLN A 177 -16.64 18.28 10.88
N VAL A 178 -17.75 17.58 11.13
CA VAL A 178 -18.46 17.61 12.41
C VAL A 178 -17.51 17.20 13.55
N ILE A 179 -16.72 16.15 13.36
CA ILE A 179 -15.72 15.70 14.36
C ILE A 179 -14.60 16.74 14.57
N ARG A 180 -14.20 17.48 13.53
CA ARG A 180 -13.20 18.57 13.70
C ARG A 180 -13.78 19.74 14.50
N VAL A 181 -15.05 20.05 14.32
CA VAL A 181 -15.74 21.10 15.10
C VAL A 181 -15.74 20.73 16.58
N THR A 182 -16.04 19.47 16.94
CA THR A 182 -16.01 19.03 18.34
C THR A 182 -14.60 19.12 18.92
N GLN A 183 -13.57 18.68 18.19
CA GLN A 183 -12.17 18.81 18.62
C GLN A 183 -11.75 20.27 18.85
N ASN A 184 -12.16 21.17 17.96
CA ASN A 184 -11.91 22.61 18.13
C ASN A 184 -12.64 23.16 19.38
N GLY A 185 -13.87 22.72 19.63
CA GLY A 185 -14.62 23.07 20.84
C GLY A 185 -13.91 22.60 22.11
N ILE A 186 -13.41 21.37 22.15
CA ILE A 186 -12.63 20.83 23.29
C ILE A 186 -11.39 21.68 23.53
N ARG A 187 -10.62 21.99 22.48
CA ARG A 187 -9.43 22.83 22.58
C ARG A 187 -9.76 24.24 23.10
N HIS A 188 -10.89 24.79 22.67
CA HIS A 188 -11.34 26.11 23.11
C HIS A 188 -11.68 26.11 24.60
N VAL A 189 -12.51 25.18 25.07
CA VAL A 189 -12.91 25.08 26.48
C VAL A 189 -11.72 24.86 27.40
N LEU A 190 -10.77 24.00 27.03
CA LEU A 190 -9.57 23.77 27.84
C LEU A 190 -8.71 25.03 27.99
N ARG A 191 -8.60 25.83 26.91
CA ARG A 191 -7.90 27.11 26.95
C ARG A 191 -8.64 28.15 27.80
N GLU A 192 -9.95 28.26 27.61
CA GLU A 192 -10.80 29.16 28.37
C GLU A 192 -10.69 28.90 29.87
N ARG A 193 -10.77 27.62 30.29
CA ARG A 193 -10.58 27.22 31.69
C ARG A 193 -9.23 27.61 32.25
N TRP A 194 -8.16 27.41 31.47
CA TRP A 194 -6.82 27.77 31.89
C TRP A 194 -6.70 29.28 32.15
N TYR A 195 -7.20 30.11 31.23
CA TYR A 195 -7.18 31.57 31.41
C TYR A 195 -8.07 32.01 32.57
N ALA A 196 -9.27 31.44 32.72
CA ALA A 196 -10.14 31.75 33.84
C ALA A 196 -9.50 31.42 35.19
N TRP A 197 -8.79 30.29 35.28
CA TRP A 197 -8.03 29.91 36.47
C TRP A 197 -6.85 30.85 36.75
N GLU A 198 -6.09 31.20 35.72
CA GLU A 198 -4.96 32.13 35.84
C GLU A 198 -5.41 33.52 36.29
N ASP A 199 -6.51 34.03 35.73
CA ASP A 199 -7.09 35.33 36.11
C ASP A 199 -7.65 35.30 37.53
N ALA A 200 -8.31 34.21 37.94
CA ALA A 200 -8.77 34.02 39.31
C ALA A 200 -7.59 34.00 40.31
N GLN A 201 -6.49 33.34 39.96
CA GLN A 201 -5.29 33.32 40.79
C GLN A 201 -4.68 34.73 40.92
N LYS A 202 -4.56 35.49 39.83
CA LYS A 202 -4.09 36.88 39.86
C LYS A 202 -4.98 37.79 40.71
N LEU A 203 -6.31 37.59 40.67
CA LEU A 203 -7.25 38.34 41.51
C LEU A 203 -7.05 38.00 42.99
N TYR A 204 -6.86 36.73 43.31
CA TYR A 204 -6.59 36.27 44.67
C TYR A 204 -5.28 36.85 45.22
N GLU A 205 -4.21 36.84 44.42
CA GLU A 205 -2.91 37.44 44.78
C GLU A 205 -3.01 38.96 45.02
N LYS A 206 -3.90 39.65 44.30
CA LYS A 206 -4.21 41.08 44.52
C LYS A 206 -5.02 41.34 45.80
N GLY A 207 -5.45 40.30 46.51
CA GLY A 207 -6.19 40.40 47.77
C GLY A 207 -7.71 40.33 47.62
N TYR A 208 -8.24 40.04 46.43
CA TYR A 208 -9.67 39.76 46.26
C TYR A 208 -10.00 38.42 46.93
N ARG A 209 -10.95 38.45 47.86
CA ARG A 209 -11.53 37.25 48.47
C ARG A 209 -13.01 37.21 48.11
N PRO A 210 -13.50 36.13 47.47
CA PRO A 210 -14.92 36.00 47.19
C PRO A 210 -15.70 35.96 48.51
N GLN A 211 -16.79 36.72 48.59
CA GLN A 211 -17.78 36.54 49.65
C GLN A 211 -18.57 35.26 49.35
N ASN A 212 -18.76 34.40 50.34
CA ASN A 212 -19.59 33.22 50.17
C ASN A 212 -21.05 33.68 50.14
N GLU A 213 -21.71 33.62 48.98
CA GLU A 213 -23.14 33.94 48.82
C GLU A 213 -24.03 33.09 49.76
N ASP A 214 -23.56 31.92 50.22
CA ASP A 214 -24.21 31.10 51.26
C ASP A 214 -24.41 31.84 52.61
N SER A 215 -23.69 32.94 52.83
CA SER A 215 -23.79 33.76 54.05
C SER A 215 -24.93 34.78 53.99
N GLU A 216 -25.45 35.10 52.80
CA GLU A 216 -26.48 36.13 52.59
C GLU A 216 -27.90 35.57 52.53
N GLU A 217 -28.09 34.28 52.26
CA GLU A 217 -29.41 33.60 52.35
C GLU A 217 -29.84 33.25 53.79
N SER A 218 -28.97 33.48 54.80
CA SER A 218 -29.20 33.12 56.20
C SER A 218 -29.40 34.31 57.15
N ALA A 219 -29.62 35.52 56.62
CA ALA A 219 -29.94 36.73 57.38
C ALA A 219 -31.30 37.32 56.96
#